data_AF-A0A7V5WDM5-F1
#
_entry.id   AF-A0A7V5WDM5-F1
#
_cell.length_a   1.000
_cell.length_b   1.000
_cell.length_c   1.000
_cell.angle_alpha   90.00
_cell.angle_beta   90.00
_cell.angle_gamma   90.00
#
_symmetry.space_group_name_H-M   'P 1'
#
loop_
_entity.id
_entity.type
_entity.pdbx_description
1 polymer ?
#
loop_
_entity_poly.entity_id
_entity_poly.type
_entity_poly.pdbx_seq_one_letter_code
_entity_poly.pdbx_strand_id
1 'polypeptide(L)'
;MKATTPGKRERRLAALAWFRGPLTALVVSKLEPDSPFVAFQTRQAARFYATALVIALALEIIMLPFLLLLLVAVGILLVMVSVALISQNPDLIGGDYLNTIMAGLLLSVLPAWVIAMIPAVFTLGGAHLVGVVAAILVLRGHDVRLPLFARLVEARESGER
;
A
#
# COMPACT_ATOMS: atom_id res chain seq x y z
N MET A 1 0.50 -19.24 -32.00
CA MET A 1 0.49 -17.90 -32.62
C MET A 1 1.92 -17.41 -32.76
N LYS A 2 2.37 -17.01 -33.96
CA LYS A 2 3.69 -16.36 -34.12
C LYS A 2 3.67 -15.07 -33.30
N ALA A 3 4.50 -14.98 -32.27
CA ALA A 3 4.65 -13.78 -31.45
C ALA A 3 5.27 -12.69 -32.33
N THR A 4 4.45 -11.80 -32.87
CA THR A 4 4.90 -10.53 -33.41
C THR A 4 5.54 -9.75 -32.28
N THR A 5 6.79 -9.36 -32.43
CA THR A 5 7.53 -8.56 -31.45
C THR A 5 6.73 -7.29 -31.17
N PRO A 6 6.41 -6.96 -29.90
CA PRO A 6 5.52 -5.86 -29.60
C PRO A 6 6.08 -4.53 -30.11
N GLY A 7 5.20 -3.73 -30.70
CA GLY A 7 5.50 -2.41 -31.22
C GLY A 7 5.98 -1.45 -30.14
N LYS A 8 6.59 -0.34 -30.55
CA LYS A 8 7.06 0.71 -29.62
C LYS A 8 5.90 1.32 -28.81
N ARG A 9 4.71 1.42 -29.40
CA ARG A 9 3.50 1.93 -28.74
C ARG A 9 2.98 0.95 -27.68
N GLU A 10 2.82 -0.31 -28.02
CA GLU A 10 2.39 -1.38 -27.11
C GLU A 10 3.30 -1.46 -25.88
N ARG A 11 4.63 -1.41 -26.09
CA ARG A 11 5.61 -1.39 -24.99
C ARG A 11 5.46 -0.18 -24.07
N ARG A 12 5.21 1.01 -24.61
CA ARG A 12 4.99 2.22 -23.80
C ARG A 12 3.70 2.12 -22.98
N LEU A 13 2.63 1.62 -23.58
CA LEU A 13 1.35 1.45 -22.92
C LEU A 13 1.44 0.39 -21.81
N ALA A 14 2.01 -0.77 -22.11
CA ALA A 14 2.25 -1.82 -21.11
C ALA A 14 3.16 -1.32 -19.96
N ALA A 15 4.20 -0.54 -20.25
CA ALA A 15 5.05 0.05 -19.21
C ALA A 15 4.29 1.07 -18.34
N LEU A 16 3.37 1.84 -18.93
CA LEU A 16 2.53 2.80 -18.21
C LEU A 16 1.64 2.08 -17.19
N ALA A 17 1.12 0.90 -17.55
CA ALA A 17 0.32 0.05 -16.67
C ALA A 17 1.11 -0.42 -15.43
N TRP A 18 2.39 -0.71 -15.60
CA TRP A 18 3.29 -1.06 -14.49
C TRP A 18 3.71 0.14 -13.65
N PHE A 19 3.82 1.33 -14.23
CA PHE A 19 4.37 2.51 -13.55
C PHE A 19 3.39 3.19 -12.58
N ARG A 20 2.10 3.29 -12.93
CA ARG A 20 1.10 4.08 -12.15
C ARG A 20 -0.03 3.25 -11.53
N GLY A 21 0.19 1.97 -11.27
CA GLY A 21 -0.76 1.17 -10.50
C GLY A 21 -2.01 0.71 -11.27
N PRO A 22 -3.02 0.19 -10.55
CA PRO A 22 -4.10 -0.61 -11.12
C PRO A 22 -5.10 0.20 -11.96
N LEU A 23 -5.37 1.46 -11.60
CA LEU A 23 -6.25 2.34 -12.39
C LEU A 23 -5.66 2.63 -13.78
N THR A 24 -4.35 2.86 -13.84
CA THR A 24 -3.66 3.09 -15.11
C THR A 24 -3.66 1.83 -15.96
N ALA A 25 -3.48 0.66 -15.36
CA ALA A 25 -3.58 -0.61 -16.07
C ALA A 25 -4.98 -0.82 -16.68
N LEU A 26 -6.05 -0.45 -15.97
CA LEU A 26 -7.42 -0.51 -16.50
C LEU A 26 -7.62 0.44 -17.68
N VAL A 27 -7.18 1.70 -17.59
CA VAL A 27 -7.28 2.66 -18.69
C VAL A 27 -6.48 2.19 -19.91
N VAL A 28 -5.24 1.74 -19.70
CA VAL A 28 -4.39 1.23 -20.78
C VAL A 28 -5.03 0.04 -21.49
N SER A 29 -5.66 -0.88 -20.74
CA SER A 29 -6.35 -2.04 -21.34
C SER A 29 -7.48 -1.64 -22.30
N LYS A 30 -8.02 -0.42 -22.18
CA LYS A 30 -9.03 0.13 -23.09
C LYS A 30 -8.45 0.87 -24.29
N LEU A 31 -7.19 1.32 -24.21
CA LEU A 31 -6.53 2.07 -25.27
C LEU A 31 -6.00 1.19 -26.41
N GLU A 32 -5.74 -0.09 -26.12
CA GLU A 32 -5.22 -1.04 -27.12
C GLU A 32 -5.81 -2.45 -26.88
N PRO A 33 -7.13 -2.63 -27.08
CA PRO A 33 -7.86 -3.85 -26.71
C PRO A 33 -7.45 -5.07 -27.53
N ASP A 34 -6.96 -4.87 -28.75
CA ASP A 34 -6.60 -5.94 -29.69
C ASP A 34 -5.18 -6.47 -29.49
N SER A 35 -4.37 -5.84 -28.63
CA SER A 35 -3.01 -6.27 -28.37
C SER A 35 -2.97 -7.31 -27.24
N PRO A 36 -2.65 -8.60 -27.53
CA PRO A 36 -2.54 -9.63 -26.50
C PRO A 36 -1.41 -9.33 -25.51
N PHE A 37 -0.34 -8.66 -25.97
CA PHE A 37 0.77 -8.25 -25.12
C PHE A 37 0.32 -7.19 -24.10
N VAL A 38 -0.36 -6.12 -24.55
CA VAL A 38 -0.86 -5.07 -23.65
C VAL A 38 -1.92 -5.64 -22.71
N ALA A 39 -2.81 -6.50 -23.19
CA ALA A 39 -3.82 -7.15 -22.37
C ALA A 39 -3.21 -8.03 -21.27
N PHE A 40 -2.18 -8.82 -21.59
CA PHE A 40 -1.48 -9.65 -20.61
C PHE A 40 -0.77 -8.79 -19.54
N GLN A 41 0.04 -7.83 -19.98
CA GLN A 41 0.83 -6.97 -19.10
C GLN A 41 -0.06 -6.11 -18.18
N THR A 42 -1.16 -5.57 -18.70
CA THR A 42 -2.12 -4.78 -17.90
C THR A 42 -2.85 -5.63 -16.86
N ARG A 43 -3.32 -6.84 -17.21
CA ARG A 43 -3.97 -7.75 -16.26
C ARG A 43 -3.01 -8.21 -15.17
N GLN A 44 -1.76 -8.55 -15.53
CA GLN A 44 -0.73 -8.94 -14.58
C GLN A 44 -0.43 -7.81 -13.60
N ALA A 45 -0.20 -6.59 -14.11
CA ALA A 45 0.06 -5.41 -13.29
C ALA A 45 -1.13 -5.09 -12.36
N ALA A 46 -2.36 -5.12 -12.88
CA ALA A 46 -3.56 -4.85 -12.09
C ALA A 46 -3.71 -5.84 -10.92
N ARG A 47 -3.50 -7.13 -11.16
CA ARG A 47 -3.55 -8.16 -10.11
C ARG A 47 -2.44 -8.02 -9.09
N PHE A 48 -1.23 -7.77 -9.55
CA PHE A 48 -0.09 -7.52 -8.66
C PHE A 48 -0.36 -6.37 -7.69
N TYR A 49 -0.80 -5.22 -8.19
CA TYR A 49 -1.12 -4.06 -7.36
C TYR A 49 -2.34 -4.27 -6.48
N ALA A 50 -3.38 -4.97 -6.97
CA ALA A 50 -4.54 -5.30 -6.16
C ALA A 50 -4.15 -6.23 -4.99
N THR A 51 -3.32 -7.24 -5.24
CA THR A 51 -2.81 -8.12 -4.19
C THR A 51 -1.95 -7.36 -3.18
N ALA A 52 -1.05 -6.49 -3.63
CA ALA A 52 -0.26 -5.63 -2.74
C ALA A 52 -1.16 -4.73 -1.87
N LEU A 53 -2.22 -4.16 -2.43
CA LEU A 53 -3.19 -3.35 -1.70
C LEU A 53 -3.96 -4.18 -0.65
N VAL A 54 -4.42 -5.37 -1.01
CA VAL A 54 -5.11 -6.27 -0.08
C VAL A 54 -4.20 -6.69 1.06
N ILE A 55 -2.93 -7.00 0.78
CA ILE A 55 -1.94 -7.32 1.82
C ILE A 55 -1.71 -6.12 2.73
N ALA A 56 -1.52 -4.92 2.16
CA ALA A 56 -1.32 -3.70 2.95
C ALA A 56 -2.53 -3.41 3.87
N LEU A 57 -3.75 -3.51 3.34
CA LEU A 57 -4.99 -3.35 4.13
C LEU A 57 -5.12 -4.42 5.22
N ALA A 58 -4.81 -5.68 4.91
CA ALA A 58 -4.86 -6.76 5.89
C ALA A 58 -3.86 -6.52 7.03
N LEU A 59 -2.65 -6.08 6.72
CA LEU A 59 -1.64 -5.72 7.73
C LEU A 59 -2.11 -4.55 8.59
N GLU A 60 -2.71 -3.53 8.00
CA GLU A 60 -3.25 -2.38 8.73
C GLU A 60 -4.40 -2.77 9.66
N ILE A 61 -5.33 -3.62 9.19
CA ILE A 61 -6.41 -4.17 10.01
C ILE A 61 -5.88 -4.98 11.19
N ILE A 62 -4.82 -5.78 10.98
CA ILE A 62 -4.20 -6.56 12.06
C ILE A 62 -3.55 -5.65 13.10
N MET A 63 -2.95 -4.54 12.69
CA MET A 63 -2.26 -3.59 13.59
C MET A 63 -3.22 -2.65 14.33
N LEU A 64 -4.39 -2.34 13.76
CA LEU A 64 -5.35 -1.38 14.32
C LEU A 64 -5.81 -1.72 15.76
N PRO A 65 -6.15 -2.98 16.12
CA PRO A 65 -6.51 -3.34 17.50
C PRO A 65 -5.38 -3.07 18.50
N PHE A 66 -4.12 -3.32 18.12
CA PHE A 66 -2.97 -3.06 18.98
C PHE A 66 -2.76 -1.56 19.19
N LEU A 67 -2.94 -0.77 18.13
CA LEU A 67 -2.89 0.69 18.21
C LEU A 67 -4.00 1.25 19.11
N LEU A 68 -5.23 0.73 18.99
CA LEU A 68 -6.35 1.10 19.85
C LEU A 68 -6.11 0.72 21.31
N LEU A 69 -5.59 -0.48 21.57
CA LEU A 69 -5.24 -0.90 22.93
C LEU A 69 -4.17 0.01 23.54
N LEU A 70 -3.14 0.37 22.77
CA LEU A 70 -2.11 1.28 23.21
C LEU A 70 -2.67 2.69 23.50
N LEU A 71 -3.52 3.20 22.62
CA LEU A 71 -4.22 4.48 22.82
C LEU A 71 -5.01 4.51 24.13
N VAL A 72 -5.76 3.43 24.41
CA VAL A 72 -6.49 3.28 25.67
C VAL A 72 -5.54 3.20 26.86
N ALA A 73 -4.47 2.41 26.77
CA ALA A 73 -3.49 2.28 27.85
C ALA A 73 -2.78 3.60 28.17
N VAL A 74 -2.36 4.34 27.14
CA VAL A 74 -1.76 5.68 27.28
C VAL A 74 -2.77 6.65 27.87
N GLY A 75 -4.02 6.63 27.41
CA GLY A 75 -5.10 7.44 27.98
C GLY A 75 -5.32 7.18 29.47
N ILE A 76 -5.41 5.91 29.88
CA ILE A 76 -5.56 5.51 31.28
C ILE A 76 -4.36 5.99 32.10
N LEU A 77 -3.14 5.76 31.62
CA LEU A 77 -1.91 6.18 32.29
C LEU A 77 -1.89 7.69 32.50
N LEU A 78 -2.28 8.48 31.50
CA LEU A 78 -2.36 9.93 31.61
C LEU A 78 -3.40 10.39 32.61
N VAL A 79 -4.59 9.77 32.66
CA VAL A 79 -5.60 10.10 33.68
C VAL A 79 -5.02 9.82 35.07
N MET A 80 -4.39 8.66 35.28
CA MET A 80 -3.78 8.32 36.56
C MET A 80 -2.68 9.32 36.98
N VAL A 81 -1.78 9.67 36.05
CA VAL A 81 -0.71 10.65 36.31
C VAL A 81 -1.31 12.03 36.60
N SER A 82 -2.34 12.44 35.86
CA SER A 82 -3.01 13.73 36.05
C SER A 82 -3.67 13.80 37.43
N VAL A 83 -4.38 12.75 37.84
CA VAL A 83 -5.03 12.67 39.17
C VAL A 83 -3.97 12.66 40.28
N ALA A 84 -2.88 11.92 40.12
CA ALA A 84 -1.79 11.90 41.10
C ALA A 84 -1.13 13.27 41.25
N LEU A 85 -0.85 13.96 40.15
CA LEU A 85 -0.24 15.29 40.15
C LEU A 85 -1.16 16.36 40.73
N ILE A 86 -2.46 16.35 40.38
CA ILE A 86 -3.46 17.28 40.93
C ILE A 86 -3.63 17.05 42.43
N SER A 87 -3.68 15.80 42.88
CA SER A 87 -3.75 15.45 44.30
C SER A 87 -2.55 15.97 45.09
N GLN A 88 -1.36 15.96 44.48
CA GLN A 88 -0.13 16.46 45.10
C GLN A 88 0.03 17.98 45.00
N ASN A 89 -0.56 18.63 43.99
CA ASN A 89 -0.36 20.05 43.69
C ASN A 89 -1.67 20.67 43.15
N PRO A 90 -2.66 20.94 44.02
CA PRO A 90 -4.00 21.38 43.61
C PRO A 90 -4.02 22.76 42.92
N ASP A 91 -2.98 23.58 43.13
CA ASP A 91 -2.86 24.91 42.50
C ASP A 91 -2.48 24.87 41.01
N LEU A 92 -2.13 23.68 40.48
CA LEU A 92 -1.72 23.49 39.06
C LEU A 92 -2.89 23.38 38.07
N ILE A 93 -4.14 23.47 38.53
CA ILE A 93 -5.33 23.40 37.66
C ILE A 93 -5.50 24.74 36.91
N GLY A 94 -4.58 25.02 35.99
CA GLY A 94 -4.61 26.17 35.08
C GLY A 94 -4.57 25.74 33.61
N GLY A 95 -4.93 26.64 32.69
CA GLY A 95 -5.04 26.35 31.24
C GLY A 95 -3.78 25.77 30.60
N ASP A 96 -2.59 26.12 31.09
CA ASP A 96 -1.30 25.61 30.57
C ASP A 96 -1.06 24.13 30.88
N TYR A 97 -1.69 23.61 31.95
CA TYR A 97 -1.56 22.21 32.35
C TYR A 97 -2.31 21.27 31.40
N LEU A 98 -3.54 21.64 31.00
CA LEU A 98 -4.33 20.89 30.02
C LEU A 98 -3.63 20.83 28.65
N ASN A 99 -3.01 21.92 28.22
CA ASN A 99 -2.23 21.96 26.98
C ASN A 99 -0.99 21.05 27.06
N THR A 100 -0.30 21.03 28.20
CA THR A 100 0.87 20.18 28.42
C THR A 100 0.50 18.68 28.41
N ILE A 101 -0.62 18.32 29.04
CA ILE A 101 -1.17 16.96 29.00
C ILE A 101 -1.54 16.55 27.58
N MET A 102 -2.20 17.42 26.81
CA MET A 102 -2.53 17.12 25.41
C MET A 102 -1.30 17.02 24.50
N ALA A 103 -0.30 17.88 24.69
CA ALA A 103 0.96 17.76 23.98
C ALA A 103 1.67 16.43 24.32
N GLY A 104 1.69 16.05 25.60
CA GLY A 104 2.21 14.77 26.06
C GLY A 104 1.47 13.57 25.47
N LEU A 105 0.14 13.63 25.37
CA LEU A 105 -0.68 12.62 24.70
C LEU A 105 -0.24 12.47 23.24
N LEU A 106 -0.25 13.56 22.47
CA LEU A 106 0.08 13.56 21.05
C LEU A 106 1.49 13.01 20.78
N LEU A 107 2.49 13.43 21.58
CA LEU A 107 3.87 12.95 21.47
C LEU A 107 4.02 11.47 21.81
N SER A 108 3.18 10.94 22.71
CA SER A 108 3.24 9.53 23.14
C SER A 108 2.62 8.58 22.12
N VAL A 109 1.59 9.00 21.38
CA VAL A 109 0.94 8.15 20.37
C VAL A 109 1.59 8.24 19.00
N LEU A 110 2.26 9.36 18.68
CA LEU A 110 2.88 9.57 17.36
C LEU A 110 3.80 8.42 16.92
N PRO A 111 4.68 7.85 17.78
CA PRO A 111 5.53 6.72 17.40
C PRO A 111 4.72 5.47 17.03
N ALA A 112 3.61 5.23 17.72
CA ALA A 112 2.77 4.07 17.47
C ALA A 112 2.03 4.16 16.13
N TRP A 113 1.54 5.35 15.77
CA TRP A 113 0.98 5.61 14.44
C TRP A 113 2.03 5.36 13.35
N VAL A 114 3.24 5.86 13.53
CA VAL A 114 4.34 5.63 12.58
C VAL A 114 4.62 4.13 12.44
N ILE A 115 4.76 3.40 13.55
CA ILE A 115 5.01 1.95 13.54
C ILE A 115 3.88 1.18 12.88
N ALA A 116 2.62 1.56 13.13
CA ALA A 116 1.46 0.92 12.52
C ALA A 116 1.40 1.11 10.99
N MET A 117 1.89 2.25 10.47
CA MET A 117 1.91 2.52 9.03
C MET A 117 3.11 1.90 8.30
N ILE A 118 4.20 1.53 9.00
CA ILE A 118 5.41 0.95 8.41
C ILE A 118 5.07 -0.26 7.50
N PRO A 119 4.31 -1.29 7.94
CA PRO A 119 4.04 -2.45 7.10
C PRO A 119 3.32 -2.11 5.79
N ALA A 120 2.33 -1.21 5.84
CA ALA A 120 1.58 -0.77 4.68
C ALA A 120 2.46 0.03 3.71
N VAL A 121 3.26 0.98 4.23
CA VAL A 121 4.19 1.79 3.44
C VAL A 121 5.25 0.93 2.77
N PHE A 122 5.86 -0.01 3.48
CA PHE A 122 6.86 -0.91 2.91
C PHE A 122 6.26 -1.85 1.86
N THR A 123 5.05 -2.35 2.08
CA THR A 123 4.35 -3.21 1.13
C THR A 123 4.02 -2.46 -0.17
N LEU A 124 3.41 -1.28 -0.06
CA LEU A 124 3.02 -0.47 -1.22
C LEU A 124 4.24 0.14 -1.92
N GLY A 125 5.22 0.61 -1.16
CA GLY A 125 6.49 1.13 -1.69
C GLY A 125 7.31 0.05 -2.40
N GLY A 126 7.40 -1.15 -1.81
CA GLY A 126 8.02 -2.31 -2.44
C GLY A 126 7.30 -2.73 -3.72
N ALA A 127 5.97 -2.76 -3.70
CA ALA A 127 5.17 -3.03 -4.89
C ALA A 127 5.40 -1.97 -5.98
N HIS A 128 5.46 -0.69 -5.63
CA HIS A 128 5.78 0.38 -6.56
C HIS A 128 7.17 0.21 -7.17
N LEU A 129 8.18 -0.13 -6.37
CA LEU A 129 9.55 -0.38 -6.85
C LEU A 129 9.58 -1.54 -7.86
N VAL A 130 8.92 -2.66 -7.56
CA VAL A 130 8.78 -3.79 -8.49
C VAL A 130 8.10 -3.35 -9.78
N GLY A 131 7.05 -2.53 -9.69
CA GLY A 131 6.36 -1.96 -10.84
C GLY A 131 7.25 -1.06 -11.70
N VAL A 132 8.08 -0.22 -11.10
CA VAL A 132 9.06 0.60 -11.84
C VAL A 132 10.06 -0.29 -12.59
N VAL A 133 10.60 -1.32 -11.95
CA VAL A 133 11.53 -2.27 -12.59
C VAL A 133 10.84 -3.00 -13.75
N ALA A 134 9.62 -3.49 -13.55
CA ALA A 134 8.83 -4.13 -14.60
C ALA A 134 8.58 -3.18 -15.78
N ALA A 135 8.22 -1.92 -15.52
CA ALA A 135 8.04 -0.91 -16.56
C ALA A 135 9.31 -0.68 -17.38
N ILE A 136 10.48 -0.58 -16.74
CA ILE A 136 11.77 -0.42 -17.41
C ILE A 136 12.07 -1.63 -18.31
N LEU A 137 11.84 -2.84 -17.81
CA LEU A 137 12.08 -4.07 -18.58
C LEU A 137 11.15 -4.18 -19.79
N VAL A 138 9.86 -3.84 -19.63
CA VAL A 138 8.88 -3.79 -20.73
C VAL A 138 9.28 -2.75 -21.78
N LEU A 139 9.76 -1.56 -21.38
CA LEU A 139 10.27 -0.54 -22.30
C LEU A 139 11.48 -1.04 -23.11
N ARG A 140 12.35 -1.84 -22.49
CA ARG A 140 13.50 -2.48 -23.13
C ARG A 140 13.10 -3.64 -24.05
N GLY A 141 11.85 -4.06 -24.02
CA GLY A 141 11.30 -5.12 -24.87
C GLY A 141 11.30 -6.51 -24.26
N HIS A 142 11.51 -6.62 -22.94
CA HIS A 142 11.32 -7.88 -22.24
C HIS A 142 9.84 -8.15 -21.97
N ASP A 143 9.42 -9.40 -22.12
CA ASP A 143 8.12 -9.87 -21.65
C ASP A 143 8.21 -10.19 -20.16
N VAL A 144 7.74 -9.25 -19.32
CA VAL A 144 7.81 -9.40 -17.87
C VAL A 144 6.72 -10.34 -17.39
N ARG A 145 7.12 -11.47 -16.81
CA ARG A 145 6.22 -12.47 -16.22
C ARG A 145 6.54 -12.66 -14.75
N LEU A 146 5.68 -12.10 -13.89
CA LEU A 146 5.74 -12.41 -12.47
C LEU A 146 5.12 -13.80 -12.25
N PRO A 147 5.87 -14.82 -11.78
CA PRO A 147 5.46 -16.23 -11.90
C PRO A 147 4.06 -16.54 -11.40
N LEU A 148 3.67 -16.02 -10.23
CA LEU A 148 2.34 -16.22 -9.67
C LEU A 148 1.25 -15.55 -10.52
N PHE A 149 1.47 -14.29 -10.89
CA PHE A 149 0.46 -13.48 -11.58
C PHE A 149 0.32 -13.84 -13.05
N ALA A 150 1.42 -14.21 -13.71
CA ALA A 150 1.44 -14.75 -15.07
C ALA A 150 0.57 -16.01 -15.15
N ARG A 151 0.82 -16.98 -14.26
CA ARG A 151 0.01 -18.22 -14.18
C ARG A 151 -1.47 -17.93 -13.96
N LEU A 152 -1.80 -16.99 -13.08
CA LEU A 152 -3.20 -16.61 -12.85
C LEU A 152 -3.83 -16.01 -14.11
N VAL A 153 -3.08 -15.24 -14.92
CA VAL A 153 -3.59 -14.63 -16.15
C VAL A 153 -3.82 -15.70 -17.20
N GLU A 154 -2.85 -16.59 -17.36
CA GLU A 154 -2.89 -17.71 -18.31
C GLU A 154 -4.01 -18.70 -17.96
N ALA A 155 -4.18 -19.10 -16.70
CA ALA A 155 -5.25 -20.01 -16.28
C ALA A 155 -6.65 -19.45 -16.57
N ARG A 156 -6.84 -18.12 -16.45
CA ARG A 156 -8.11 -17.47 -16.80
C ARG A 156 -8.37 -17.51 -18.31
N GLU A 157 -7.32 -17.49 -19.12
CA GLU A 157 -7.41 -17.52 -20.58
C GLU A 157 -7.54 -18.95 -21.12
N SER A 158 -7.02 -19.96 -20.40
CA SER A 158 -7.20 -21.39 -20.74
C SER A 158 -8.56 -21.96 -20.34
N GLY A 159 -9.31 -21.28 -19.46
CA GLY A 159 -10.61 -21.76 -18.98
C GLY A 159 -10.51 -22.90 -17.96
N GLU A 160 -9.31 -23.24 -17.50
CA GLU A 160 -9.08 -24.20 -16.43
C GLU A 160 -9.51 -23.55 -15.09
N ARG A 161 -10.65 -24.01 -14.57
CA ARG A 161 -11.10 -23.73 -13.19
C ARG A 161 -10.76 -24.92 -12.31
#